data_AF-A0AAD7VKL1-F1
#
_entry.id   AF-A0AAD7VKL1-F1
#
_cell.length_a   1.000
_cell.length_b   1.000
_cell.length_c   1.000
_cell.angle_alpha   90.00
_cell.angle_beta   90.00
_cell.angle_gamma   90.00
#
_symmetry.space_group_name_H-M   'P 1'
#
loop_
_entity.id
_entity.type
_entity.pdbx_description
1 polymer ?
#
loop_
_entity_poly.entity_id
_entity_poly.type
_entity_poly.pdbx_seq_one_letter_code
_entity_poly.pdbx_strand_id
1 'polypeptide(L)'
;MWRLVHDSVAIRDNLRIRIGGVDNSCSLCGFEAKTGVHLFTSCRYTLKVWDELSLVQILPSSQSDTFGQWWYQLCQSLNGTALVSLDLIGHGIWCIWKARNDKVFNNLIWSEFEVASETIQDRDEFRNDNETSRNIVRLPTNSSRLCNGCWQVPAPGYLK
;
A
#
# COMPACT_ATOMS: atom_id res chain seq x y z
N MET A 1 -0.95 4.90 -0.54
CA MET A 1 -2.20 5.29 0.14
C MET A 1 -2.92 6.48 -0.49
N TRP A 2 -2.31 7.68 -0.55
CA TRP A 2 -2.97 8.89 -1.11
C TRP A 2 -3.65 8.68 -2.47
N ARG A 3 -2.97 8.04 -3.44
CA ARG A 3 -3.55 7.81 -4.76
C ARG A 3 -4.80 6.92 -4.75
N LEU A 4 -4.88 5.95 -3.83
CA LEU A 4 -6.01 5.04 -3.68
C LEU A 4 -7.23 5.74 -3.09
N VAL A 5 -7.00 6.61 -2.10
CA VAL A 5 -8.06 7.40 -1.46
C VAL A 5 -8.70 8.37 -2.44
N HIS A 6 -7.92 8.92 -3.37
CA HIS A 6 -8.42 9.83 -4.41
C HIS A 6 -8.91 9.12 -5.68
N ASP A 7 -9.03 7.78 -5.67
CA ASP A 7 -9.41 6.98 -6.84
C ASP A 7 -8.54 7.28 -8.09
N SER A 8 -7.30 7.72 -7.83
CA SER A 8 -6.33 8.19 -8.82
C SER A 8 -5.26 7.14 -9.12
N VAL A 9 -5.35 5.96 -8.51
CA VAL A 9 -4.60 4.82 -9.00
C VAL A 9 -5.10 4.53 -10.40
N ALA A 10 -4.18 4.26 -11.33
CA ALA A 10 -4.48 3.82 -12.69
C ALA A 10 -5.08 2.39 -12.69
N ILE A 11 -6.15 2.22 -11.94
CA ILE A 11 -7.16 1.20 -12.11
C ILE A 11 -7.95 1.69 -13.32
N ARG A 12 -8.24 0.78 -14.23
CA ARG A 12 -8.49 1.07 -15.65
C ARG A 12 -9.84 1.76 -15.93
N ASP A 13 -10.44 2.43 -14.95
CA ASP A 13 -11.65 3.24 -15.09
C ASP A 13 -11.38 4.57 -15.79
N ASN A 14 -10.25 5.24 -15.51
CA ASN A 14 -9.92 6.53 -16.14
C ASN A 14 -9.61 6.43 -17.64
N LEU A 15 -9.21 5.24 -18.13
CA LEU A 15 -9.03 5.01 -19.58
C LEU A 15 -10.35 4.66 -20.28
N ARG A 16 -11.35 4.11 -19.58
CA ARG A 16 -12.65 3.71 -20.18
C ARG A 16 -13.44 4.89 -20.70
N ILE A 17 -13.39 6.03 -20.01
CA ILE A 17 -14.05 7.28 -20.47
C ILE A 17 -13.44 7.74 -21.81
N ARG A 18 -12.18 7.38 -22.09
CA ARG A 18 -11.44 7.92 -23.24
C ARG A 18 -11.29 6.96 -24.41
N ILE A 19 -11.28 5.65 -24.20
CA ILE A 19 -10.96 4.66 -25.24
C ILE A 19 -11.87 3.42 -25.07
N GLY A 20 -12.96 3.34 -25.84
CA GLY A 20 -13.86 2.18 -25.81
C GLY A 20 -13.18 0.87 -26.23
N GLY A 21 -13.71 -0.27 -25.77
CA GLY A 21 -13.29 -1.61 -26.21
C GLY A 21 -12.34 -2.37 -25.27
N VAL A 22 -12.12 -1.87 -24.06
CA VAL A 22 -11.16 -2.44 -23.12
C VAL A 22 -11.85 -3.41 -22.15
N ASP A 23 -11.35 -4.65 -22.04
CA ASP A 23 -11.81 -5.65 -21.07
C ASP A 23 -11.83 -5.07 -19.64
N ASN A 24 -13.03 -5.09 -19.04
CA ASN A 24 -13.33 -4.54 -17.74
C ASN A 24 -13.14 -5.57 -16.60
N SER A 25 -12.75 -6.80 -16.92
CA SER A 25 -12.49 -7.82 -15.90
C SER A 25 -11.35 -7.44 -14.97
N CYS A 26 -11.48 -7.70 -13.67
CA CYS A 26 -10.42 -7.52 -12.69
C CYS A 26 -9.18 -8.32 -13.09
N SER A 27 -8.01 -7.68 -13.10
CA SER A 27 -6.77 -8.33 -13.54
C SER A 27 -6.34 -9.48 -12.61
N LEU A 28 -6.74 -9.46 -11.33
CA LEU A 28 -6.43 -10.56 -10.41
C LEU A 28 -7.43 -11.71 -10.56
N CYS A 29 -8.73 -11.44 -10.39
CA CYS A 29 -9.73 -12.50 -10.37
C CYS A 29 -10.27 -12.89 -11.75
N GLY A 30 -10.40 -11.96 -12.70
CA GLY A 30 -10.92 -12.19 -14.05
C GLY A 30 -12.45 -12.08 -14.23
N PHE A 31 -13.22 -11.66 -13.21
CA PHE A 31 -14.70 -11.73 -13.24
C PHE A 31 -15.38 -10.35 -13.17
N GLU A 32 -15.13 -9.58 -12.11
CA GLU A 32 -15.87 -8.34 -11.85
C GLU A 32 -15.21 -7.11 -12.48
N ALA A 33 -15.97 -6.00 -12.53
CA ALA A 33 -15.48 -4.71 -12.99
C ALA A 33 -14.24 -4.24 -12.20
N LYS A 34 -13.27 -3.65 -12.89
CA LYS A 34 -12.05 -3.09 -12.30
C LYS A 34 -12.33 -1.81 -11.50
N THR A 35 -12.94 -1.92 -10.31
CA THR A 35 -13.01 -0.78 -9.37
C THR A 35 -11.93 -0.91 -8.29
N GLY A 36 -11.48 0.23 -7.74
CA GLY A 36 -10.57 0.25 -6.60
C GLY A 36 -11.14 -0.48 -5.39
N VAL A 37 -12.44 -0.30 -5.12
CA VAL A 37 -13.15 -1.07 -4.09
C VAL A 37 -13.01 -2.55 -4.34
N HIS A 38 -13.41 -3.05 -5.52
CA HIS A 38 -13.38 -4.48 -5.81
C HIS A 38 -11.98 -5.04 -5.60
N LEU A 39 -10.96 -4.39 -6.15
CA LEU A 39 -9.58 -4.87 -6.09
C LEU A 39 -9.11 -5.11 -4.65
N PHE A 40 -9.47 -4.25 -3.70
CA PHE A 40 -8.96 -4.34 -2.33
C PHE A 40 -9.94 -4.97 -1.33
N THR A 41 -11.24 -5.08 -1.65
CA THR A 41 -12.25 -5.44 -0.64
C THR A 41 -13.10 -6.67 -0.99
N SER A 42 -13.51 -6.86 -2.26
CA SER A 42 -14.40 -7.97 -2.65
C SER A 42 -13.81 -8.95 -3.65
N CYS A 43 -12.65 -8.64 -4.23
CA CYS A 43 -11.95 -9.53 -5.14
C CYS A 43 -11.66 -10.86 -4.44
N ARG A 44 -12.14 -11.97 -5.00
CA ARG A 44 -11.93 -13.34 -4.44
C ARG A 44 -10.46 -13.68 -4.18
N TYR A 45 -9.56 -13.19 -5.01
CA TYR A 45 -8.11 -13.36 -4.81
C TYR A 45 -7.66 -12.58 -3.57
N THR A 46 -8.10 -11.33 -3.47
CA THR A 46 -7.79 -10.44 -2.35
C THR A 46 -8.40 -10.94 -1.03
N LEU A 47 -9.62 -11.46 -1.04
CA LEU A 47 -10.27 -12.05 0.14
C LEU A 47 -9.45 -13.21 0.73
N LYS A 48 -8.86 -14.05 -0.14
CA LYS A 48 -7.96 -15.11 0.31
C LYS A 48 -6.65 -14.55 0.87
N VAL A 49 -6.06 -13.52 0.27
CA VAL A 49 -4.89 -12.83 0.87
C VAL A 49 -5.22 -12.32 2.26
N TRP A 50 -6.41 -11.75 2.45
CA TRP A 50 -6.87 -11.32 3.77
C TRP A 50 -7.09 -12.47 4.74
N ASP A 51 -7.48 -13.65 4.25
CA ASP A 51 -7.63 -14.86 5.06
C ASP A 51 -6.27 -15.39 5.52
N GLU A 52 -5.27 -15.44 4.64
CA GLU A 52 -3.88 -15.80 4.97
C GLU A 52 -3.30 -14.84 6.04
N LEU A 53 -3.69 -13.57 6.03
CA LEU A 53 -3.30 -12.57 7.03
C LEU A 53 -4.17 -12.56 8.30
N SER A 54 -5.19 -13.44 8.38
CA SER A 54 -6.16 -13.46 9.49
C SER A 54 -6.92 -12.14 9.70
N LEU A 55 -7.17 -11.39 8.61
CA LEU A 55 -7.78 -10.06 8.63
C LEU A 55 -9.27 -10.05 8.24
N VAL A 56 -9.83 -11.15 7.72
CA VAL A 56 -11.20 -11.20 7.19
C VAL A 56 -12.26 -10.72 8.20
N GLN A 57 -12.10 -11.05 9.48
CA GLN A 57 -13.06 -10.67 10.54
C GLN A 57 -12.96 -9.19 10.96
N ILE A 58 -11.89 -8.51 10.57
CA ILE A 58 -11.61 -7.12 10.96
C ILE A 58 -12.06 -6.14 9.86
N LEU A 59 -12.00 -6.58 8.61
CA LEU A 59 -12.29 -5.74 7.45
C LEU A 59 -13.79 -5.47 7.32
N PRO A 60 -14.23 -4.23 7.06
CA PRO A 60 -15.61 -3.92 6.76
C PRO A 60 -16.11 -4.69 5.53
N SER A 61 -17.39 -5.05 5.53
CA SER A 61 -18.04 -5.64 4.36
C SER A 61 -17.87 -4.76 3.12
N SER A 62 -17.77 -5.36 1.94
CA SER A 62 -17.53 -4.67 0.67
C SER A 62 -18.73 -3.89 0.11
N GLN A 63 -19.63 -3.39 0.97
CA GLN A 63 -20.84 -2.66 0.59
C GLN A 63 -20.58 -1.17 0.29
N SER A 64 -19.32 -0.72 0.37
CA SER A 64 -18.96 0.68 0.10
C SER A 64 -18.87 0.96 -1.41
N ASP A 65 -19.39 2.10 -1.86
CA ASP A 65 -19.34 2.50 -3.27
C ASP A 65 -17.93 2.91 -3.73
N THR A 66 -17.11 3.42 -2.81
CA THR A 66 -15.75 3.89 -3.08
C THR A 66 -14.72 3.37 -2.08
N PHE A 67 -13.46 3.28 -2.52
CA PHE A 67 -12.38 2.79 -1.66
C PHE A 67 -12.16 3.74 -0.47
N GLY A 68 -12.31 5.04 -0.68
CA GLY A 68 -12.22 6.04 0.39
C GLY A 68 -13.28 5.85 1.48
N GLN A 69 -14.53 5.56 1.11
CA GLN A 69 -15.58 5.24 2.09
C GLN A 69 -15.28 3.97 2.86
N TRP A 70 -14.82 2.92 2.19
CA TRP A 70 -14.43 1.67 2.84
C TRP A 70 -13.26 1.89 3.83
N TRP A 71 -12.24 2.64 3.43
CA TRP A 71 -11.10 2.98 4.28
C TRP A 71 -11.52 3.79 5.50
N TYR A 72 -12.42 4.77 5.31
CA TYR A 72 -12.99 5.53 6.41
C TYR A 72 -13.74 4.63 7.40
N GLN A 73 -14.60 3.72 6.91
CA GLN A 73 -15.31 2.77 7.75
C GLN A 73 -14.36 1.86 8.54
N LEU A 74 -13.28 1.40 7.92
CA LEU A 74 -12.23 0.61 8.57
C LEU A 74 -11.55 1.41 9.69
N CYS A 75 -11.18 2.66 9.45
CA CYS A 75 -10.59 3.51 10.48
C CYS A 75 -11.56 3.76 11.65
N GLN A 76 -12.86 3.87 11.37
CA GLN A 76 -13.88 4.07 12.40
C GLN A 76 -14.18 2.80 13.21
N SER A 77 -14.07 1.61 12.61
CA SER A 77 -14.29 0.33 13.31
C SER A 77 -13.11 -0.03 14.21
N LEU A 78 -11.91 0.42 13.86
CA LEU A 78 -10.69 0.21 14.62
C LEU A 78 -10.51 1.33 15.64
N ASN A 79 -11.07 1.16 16.84
CA ASN A 79 -10.77 2.02 17.98
C ASN A 79 -9.25 2.12 18.19
N GLY A 80 -8.74 3.31 18.58
CA GLY A 80 -7.33 3.71 18.51
C GLY A 80 -6.25 2.80 19.14
N THR A 81 -6.60 1.69 19.77
CA THR A 81 -5.70 0.60 20.20
C THR A 81 -5.36 -0.40 19.09
N ALA A 82 -6.02 -0.37 17.93
CA ALA A 82 -5.81 -1.31 16.81
C ALA A 82 -4.92 -0.75 15.68
N LEU A 83 -3.99 0.17 15.99
CA LEU A 83 -3.04 0.73 15.02
C LEU A 83 -2.19 -0.34 14.33
N VAL A 84 -1.87 -1.43 15.05
CA VAL A 84 -1.12 -2.58 14.50
C VAL A 84 -1.88 -3.23 13.33
N SER A 85 -3.21 -3.28 13.41
CA SER A 85 -4.03 -3.84 12.33
C SER A 85 -4.07 -2.92 11.13
N LEU A 86 -4.15 -1.59 11.33
CA LEU A 86 -4.13 -0.63 10.22
C LEU A 86 -2.80 -0.63 9.46
N ASP A 87 -1.69 -0.79 10.16
CA ASP A 87 -0.36 -0.92 9.56
C ASP A 87 -0.29 -2.15 8.64
N LEU A 88 -0.66 -3.33 9.17
CA LEU A 88 -0.69 -4.56 8.38
C LEU A 88 -1.64 -4.47 7.17
N ILE A 89 -2.82 -3.89 7.35
CA ILE A 89 -3.78 -3.70 6.24
C ILE A 89 -3.19 -2.75 5.18
N GLY A 90 -2.51 -1.68 5.60
CA GLY A 90 -1.84 -0.76 4.69
C GLY A 90 -0.76 -1.45 3.84
N HIS A 91 0.08 -2.27 4.47
CA HIS A 91 1.07 -3.10 3.77
C HIS A 91 0.41 -4.14 2.84
N GLY A 92 -0.69 -4.76 3.27
CA GLY A 92 -1.43 -5.72 2.44
C GLY A 92 -2.00 -5.07 1.18
N ILE A 93 -2.60 -3.88 1.31
CA ILE A 93 -3.10 -3.10 0.17
C ILE A 93 -1.97 -2.79 -0.81
N TRP A 94 -0.79 -2.43 -0.30
CA TRP A 94 0.39 -2.19 -1.13
C TRP A 94 0.83 -3.45 -1.88
N CYS A 95 0.94 -4.59 -1.21
CA CYS A 95 1.38 -5.85 -1.82
C CYS A 95 0.36 -6.39 -2.83
N ILE A 96 -0.94 -6.28 -2.57
CA ILE A 96 -2.00 -6.60 -3.54
C ILE A 96 -1.86 -5.73 -4.79
N TRP A 97 -1.56 -4.44 -4.62
CA TRP A 97 -1.31 -3.55 -5.75
C TRP A 97 -0.03 -3.92 -6.52
N LYS A 98 1.05 -4.29 -5.83
CA LYS A 98 2.28 -4.84 -6.45
C LYS A 98 1.96 -6.06 -7.31
N ALA A 99 1.33 -7.08 -6.73
CA ALA A 99 0.94 -8.32 -7.40
C ALA A 99 0.05 -8.06 -8.63
N ARG A 100 -0.90 -7.13 -8.52
CA ARG A 100 -1.73 -6.69 -9.66
C ARG A 100 -0.88 -6.11 -10.78
N ASN A 101 0.06 -5.24 -10.46
CA ASN A 101 0.90 -4.59 -11.47
C ASN A 101 1.85 -5.57 -12.13
N ASP A 102 2.45 -6.46 -11.36
CA ASP A 102 3.31 -7.52 -11.88
C ASP A 102 2.57 -8.44 -12.83
N LYS A 103 1.33 -8.81 -12.50
CA LYS A 103 0.50 -9.58 -13.43
C LYS A 103 0.20 -8.83 -14.73
N VAL A 104 0.01 -7.52 -14.67
CA VAL A 104 -0.37 -6.70 -15.83
C VAL A 104 0.81 -6.30 -16.70
N PHE A 105 1.95 -5.98 -16.11
CA PHE A 105 3.11 -5.39 -16.80
C PHE A 105 4.27 -6.38 -16.97
N ASN A 106 4.39 -7.36 -16.08
CA ASN A 106 5.51 -8.30 -16.05
C ASN A 106 5.09 -9.75 -16.33
N ASN A 107 3.79 -10.03 -16.48
CA ASN A 107 3.22 -11.39 -16.59
C ASN A 107 3.60 -12.32 -15.41
N LEU A 108 3.88 -11.74 -14.24
CA LEU A 108 4.21 -12.48 -13.03
C LEU A 108 2.95 -12.66 -12.19
N ILE A 109 2.63 -13.91 -11.84
CA ILE A 109 1.45 -14.25 -11.03
C ILE A 109 1.94 -14.65 -9.65
N TRP A 110 1.51 -13.87 -8.66
CA TRP A 110 1.76 -14.14 -7.26
C TRP A 110 0.60 -14.98 -6.72
N SER A 111 0.91 -16.01 -5.95
CA SER A 111 -0.06 -16.72 -5.13
C SER A 111 -0.54 -15.85 -3.97
N GLU A 112 -1.70 -16.18 -3.42
CA GLU A 112 -2.26 -15.47 -2.27
C GLU A 112 -1.33 -15.54 -1.05
N PHE A 113 -0.66 -16.67 -0.87
CA PHE A 113 0.35 -16.89 0.17
C PHE A 113 1.60 -16.02 -0.03
N GLU A 114 2.13 -15.91 -1.26
CA GLU A 114 3.30 -15.05 -1.54
C GLU A 114 3.00 -13.58 -1.22
N VAL A 115 1.81 -13.09 -1.57
CA VAL A 115 1.40 -11.73 -1.23
C VAL A 115 1.29 -11.54 0.29
N ALA A 116 0.74 -12.52 1.02
CA ALA A 116 0.64 -12.45 2.47
C ALA A 116 2.04 -12.50 3.15
N SER A 117 2.93 -13.36 2.68
CA SER A 117 4.31 -13.46 3.16
C SER A 117 5.08 -12.16 2.95
N GLU A 118 5.02 -11.61 1.73
CA GLU A 118 5.62 -10.32 1.39
C GLU A 118 5.06 -9.20 2.28
N THR A 119 3.76 -9.21 2.54
CA THR A 119 3.11 -8.21 3.41
C THR A 119 3.68 -8.21 4.82
N ILE A 120 3.89 -9.40 5.40
CA ILE A 120 4.46 -9.56 6.73
C ILE A 120 5.92 -9.11 6.73
N GLN A 121 6.70 -9.51 5.72
CA GLN A 121 8.10 -9.13 5.58
C GLN A 121 8.27 -7.61 5.44
N ASP A 122 7.56 -6.98 4.49
CA ASP A 122 7.60 -5.53 4.25
C ASP A 122 7.25 -4.75 5.53
N ARG A 123 6.26 -5.23 6.30
CA ARG A 123 5.86 -4.62 7.58
C ARG A 123 6.96 -4.72 8.62
N ASP A 124 7.54 -5.91 8.78
CA ASP A 124 8.55 -6.16 9.81
C ASP A 124 9.85 -5.39 9.51
N GLU A 125 10.25 -5.32 8.24
CA GLU A 125 11.35 -4.47 7.76
C GLU A 125 11.09 -2.99 8.10
N PHE A 126 9.90 -2.47 7.75
CA PHE A 126 9.53 -1.08 8.06
C PHE A 126 9.54 -0.78 9.57
N ARG A 127 9.13 -1.74 10.39
CA ARG A 127 9.17 -1.61 11.86
C ARG A 127 10.60 -1.57 12.37
N ASN A 128 11.46 -2.48 11.90
CA ASN A 128 12.86 -2.56 12.30
C ASN A 128 13.65 -1.29 11.93
N ASP A 129 13.41 -0.74 10.74
CA ASP A 129 14.03 0.50 10.28
C ASP A 129 13.61 1.71 11.13
N ASN A 130 12.34 1.77 11.52
CA ASN A 130 11.83 2.80 12.41
C ASN A 130 12.41 2.70 13.82
N GLU A 131 12.55 1.49 14.36
CA GLU A 131 13.20 1.26 15.66
C GLU A 131 14.68 1.63 15.62
N THR A 132 15.39 1.23 14.57
CA THR A 132 16.81 1.57 14.35
C THR A 132 17.01 3.09 14.27
N SER A 133 16.18 3.78 13.49
CA SER A 133 16.23 5.24 13.35
C SER A 133 15.98 5.97 14.67
N ARG A 134 15.01 5.49 15.47
CA ARG A 134 14.75 6.05 16.82
C ARG A 134 15.92 5.83 17.77
N ASN A 135 16.62 4.71 17.68
CA ASN A 135 17.78 4.40 18.51
C ASN A 135 19.00 5.26 18.16
N ILE A 136 19.25 5.52 16.87
CA ILE A 136 20.32 6.43 16.41
C ILE A 136 20.12 7.84 16.97
N VAL A 137 18.89 8.36 16.92
CA VAL A 137 18.54 9.70 17.42
C VAL A 137 18.67 9.80 18.95
N ARG A 138 18.58 8.67 19.67
CA ARG A 138 18.63 8.61 21.15
C ARG A 138 20.03 8.39 21.72
N LEU A 139 21.03 8.03 20.92
CA LEU A 139 22.41 8.01 21.39
C LEU A 139 22.77 9.43 21.83
N PRO A 140 23.27 9.64 23.06
CA PRO A 140 23.69 10.97 23.47
C PRO A 140 24.73 11.43 22.47
N THR A 141 24.47 12.57 21.84
CA THR A 141 25.45 13.29 21.04
C THR A 141 26.60 13.66 21.98
N ASN A 142 27.57 12.75 22.12
CA ASN A 142 28.91 13.13 22.54
C ASN A 142 29.51 13.88 21.35
N SER A 143 29.04 15.12 21.18
CA SER A 143 29.43 16.04 20.13
C SER A 143 30.81 16.59 20.46
N SER A 144 31.82 15.76 20.25
CA SER A 144 33.18 16.18 19.97
C SER A 144 33.71 15.40 18.77
N ARG A 145 33.03 15.52 17.63
CA ARG A 145 33.62 15.25 16.31
C ARG A 145 33.24 16.36 15.35
N LEU A 146 34.25 17.16 15.03
CA LEU A 146 34.29 18.19 13.99
C LEU A 146 33.75 17.62 12.68
N CYS A 147 32.69 18.22 12.12
CA CYS A 147 32.25 17.89 10.77
C CYS A 147 33.15 18.58 9.74
N ASN A 148 34.30 17.98 9.45
CA ASN A 148 35.06 18.33 8.24
C ASN A 148 34.38 17.65 7.05
N GLY A 149 33.58 18.42 6.29
CA GLY A 149 32.96 17.95 5.05
C GLY A 149 31.43 18.10 4.95
N CYS A 150 30.79 18.89 5.81
CA CYS A 150 29.37 19.21 5.62
C CYS A 150 29.21 20.06 4.35
N TRP A 151 28.34 19.63 3.44
CA TRP A 151 28.05 20.33 2.20
C TRP A 151 27.57 21.77 2.49
N GLN A 152 28.06 22.72 1.71
CA GLN A 152 27.69 24.13 1.81
C GLN A 152 27.07 24.56 0.48
N VAL A 153 26.04 25.39 0.55
CA VAL A 153 25.41 26.00 -0.63
C VAL A 153 26.48 26.77 -1.42
N PRO A 154 26.64 26.52 -2.73
CA PRO A 154 27.57 27.29 -3.56
C PRO A 154 27.18 28.77 -3.60
N ALA A 155 28.18 29.64 -3.69
CA ALA A 155 27.97 31.09 -3.74
C ALA A 155 27.05 31.50 -4.93
N PRO A 156 26.19 32.53 -4.78
CA PRO A 156 25.31 32.99 -5.85
C PRO A 156 26.11 33.40 -7.08
N GLY A 157 25.83 32.79 -8.24
CA GLY A 157 26.49 33.10 -9.53
C GLY A 157 26.96 31.89 -10.35
N TYR A 158 26.76 30.66 -9.86
CA TYR A 158 27.23 29.43 -10.51
C TYR A 158 26.14 28.61 -11.23
N LEU A 159 25.15 29.27 -11.82
CA LEU A 159 24.26 28.65 -12.81
C LEU A 159 24.53 29.32 -14.16
N LYS A 160 25.27 28.62 -15.02
CA LYS A 160 25.35 28.89 -16.46
C LYS A 160 24.22 28.14 -17.15
#